data_AF-A0A536RAN7-F1
#
_entry.id   AF-A0A536RAN7-F1
#
_cell.length_a   1.000
_cell.length_b   1.000
_cell.length_c   1.000
_cell.angle_alpha   90.00
_cell.angle_beta   90.00
_cell.angle_gamma   90.00
#
_symmetry.space_group_name_H-M   'P 1'
#
loop_
_entity.id
_entity.type
_entity.pdbx_description
1 polymer ?
#
loop_
_entity_poly.entity_id
_entity_poly.type
_entity_poly.pdbx_seq_one_letter_code
_entity_poly.pdbx_strand_id
1 'polypeptide(L)'
;MGTPAGIRSSSPPRNHGAGTPEGVRSLPCSAAPSIWTTCAPNLSPRSPAVIARVIVTPKPVVNDPQGLTVKQGLASLGFREVSAVRIGKYIEVNLDTSSEHEARERVEAMCRQLLANHVIEDFRFDIEPEHKRR
;
A
#
# COMPACT_ATOMS: atom_id res chain seq x y z
N MET A 1 -18.19 -54.52 21.71
CA MET A 1 -17.45 -55.49 20.88
C MET A 1 -16.99 -54.74 19.63
N GLY A 2 -15.73 -54.42 19.36
CA GLY A 2 -14.48 -54.58 20.07
C GLY A 2 -13.45 -53.56 19.52
N THR A 3 -12.49 -53.19 20.34
CA THR A 3 -11.12 -52.80 19.95
C THR A 3 -10.37 -54.03 19.38
N PRO A 4 -9.17 -53.96 18.73
CA PRO A 4 -8.07 -53.00 19.01
C PRO A 4 -7.11 -52.61 17.83
N ALA A 5 -6.10 -51.77 18.19
CA ALA A 5 -4.69 -51.74 17.77
C ALA A 5 -4.32 -51.60 16.26
N GLY A 6 -3.35 -50.81 15.82
CA GLY A 6 -2.32 -49.97 16.44
C GLY A 6 -1.23 -49.62 15.40
N ILE A 7 -0.20 -48.88 15.86
CA ILE A 7 1.22 -48.85 15.41
C ILE A 7 1.51 -48.31 13.97
N ARG A 8 2.53 -47.48 13.62
CA ARG A 8 3.85 -47.09 14.18
C ARG A 8 4.26 -45.68 13.72
N SER A 9 5.07 -45.07 14.58
CA SER A 9 5.97 -43.92 14.39
C SER A 9 7.11 -44.15 13.38
N SER A 10 7.55 -43.11 12.67
CA SER A 10 8.90 -43.01 12.11
C SER A 10 9.45 -41.58 12.25
N SER A 11 10.32 -41.39 13.24
CA SER A 11 11.19 -40.22 13.37
C SER A 11 12.52 -40.50 12.65
N PRO A 12 13.18 -39.51 12.05
CA PRO A 12 14.50 -39.68 11.47
C PRO A 12 15.62 -39.67 12.55
N PRO A 13 16.81 -40.25 12.25
CA PRO A 13 17.81 -40.58 13.24
C PRO A 13 18.67 -39.39 13.71
N ARG A 14 19.13 -39.51 14.97
CA ARG A 14 20.18 -38.71 15.60
C ARG A 14 21.53 -38.99 14.96
N ASN A 15 22.29 -37.93 14.70
CA ASN A 15 23.72 -38.02 14.43
C ASN A 15 24.49 -37.60 15.67
N HIS A 16 25.34 -38.48 16.19
CA HIS A 16 26.31 -38.19 17.24
C HIS A 16 27.69 -38.09 16.58
N GLY A 17 28.34 -36.94 16.72
CA GLY A 17 29.74 -36.75 16.38
C GLY A 17 30.36 -35.79 17.40
N ALA A 18 31.06 -36.37 18.38
CA ALA A 18 31.86 -35.65 19.36
C ALA A 18 33.23 -35.28 18.77
N GLY A 19 33.76 -34.12 19.15
CA GLY A 19 35.13 -33.71 18.79
C GLY A 19 35.41 -32.22 19.01
N THR A 20 35.64 -31.82 20.26
CA THR A 20 36.49 -30.67 20.64
C THR A 20 37.96 -31.13 20.58
N PRO A 21 39.01 -30.26 20.48
CA PRO A 21 39.09 -28.99 21.19
C PRO A 21 39.88 -27.86 20.49
N GLU A 22 40.10 -26.79 21.27
CA GLU A 22 41.17 -25.78 21.15
C GLU A 22 40.99 -24.62 20.17
N GLY A 23 40.63 -23.48 20.76
CA GLY A 23 41.59 -22.38 20.84
C GLY A 23 41.77 -21.54 19.58
N VAL A 24 40.76 -20.74 19.23
CA VAL A 24 41.01 -19.52 18.45
C VAL A 24 40.74 -18.32 19.36
N ARG A 25 41.86 -17.77 19.85
CA ARG A 25 41.93 -16.53 20.63
C ARG A 25 41.20 -15.42 19.88
N SER A 26 40.29 -14.78 20.59
CA SER A 26 39.76 -13.46 20.30
C SER A 26 40.92 -12.49 20.06
N LEU A 27 41.08 -12.07 18.81
CA LEU A 27 41.86 -10.88 18.50
C LEU A 27 41.04 -9.68 18.99
N PRO A 28 41.55 -8.85 19.92
CA PRO A 28 40.93 -7.57 20.16
C PRO A 28 41.05 -6.77 18.86
N CYS A 29 39.91 -6.29 18.38
CA CYS A 29 39.83 -5.30 17.33
C CYS A 29 40.65 -4.09 17.81
N SER A 30 41.91 -4.03 17.37
CA SER A 30 42.83 -2.95 17.70
C SER A 30 42.22 -1.66 17.19
N ALA A 31 41.87 -0.81 18.14
CA ALA A 31 41.64 0.62 18.02
C ALA A 31 42.06 1.19 16.66
N ALA A 32 41.08 1.45 15.80
CA ALA A 32 41.25 2.41 14.73
C ALA A 32 41.33 3.81 15.38
N PRO A 33 42.31 4.65 15.02
CA PRO A 33 42.44 6.00 15.57
C PRO A 33 41.16 6.80 15.29
N SER A 34 40.63 7.40 16.36
CA SER A 34 39.41 8.19 16.43
C SER A 34 39.59 9.56 15.78
N ILE A 35 39.81 9.57 14.47
CA ILE A 35 39.80 10.78 13.68
C ILE A 35 39.17 10.34 12.36
N TRP A 36 38.12 11.01 11.92
CA TRP A 36 37.38 10.72 10.67
C TRP A 36 36.41 9.51 10.74
N THR A 37 35.56 9.44 11.77
CA THR A 37 34.22 8.86 11.53
C THR A 37 33.41 9.92 10.78
N THR A 38 33.48 9.86 9.45
CA THR A 38 32.58 10.59 8.58
C THR A 38 31.16 10.22 8.97
N CYS A 39 30.39 11.19 9.47
CA CYS A 39 28.93 11.13 9.43
C CYS A 39 28.53 10.96 7.97
N ALA A 40 28.36 9.73 7.50
CA ALA A 40 27.51 9.49 6.36
C ALA A 40 26.08 9.73 6.86
N PRO A 41 25.36 10.78 6.41
CA PRO A 41 23.93 10.77 6.59
C PRO A 41 23.43 9.55 5.83
N ASN A 42 22.67 8.71 6.52
CA ASN A 42 21.93 7.62 5.90
C ASN A 42 20.91 8.23 4.93
N LEU A 43 21.38 8.55 3.72
CA LEU A 43 20.58 9.01 2.62
C LEU A 43 20.27 7.76 1.80
N SER A 44 19.37 6.91 2.31
CA SER A 44 18.61 6.08 1.40
C SER A 44 17.99 7.03 0.37
N PRO A 45 18.13 6.77 -0.94
CA PRO A 45 17.43 7.58 -1.93
C PRO A 45 15.95 7.43 -1.61
N ARG A 46 15.32 8.49 -1.09
CA ARG A 46 13.87 8.52 -0.96
C ARG A 46 13.35 8.41 -2.38
N SER A 47 12.73 7.28 -2.70
CA SER A 47 12.01 7.10 -3.94
C SER A 47 11.10 8.32 -4.15
N PRO A 48 10.97 8.83 -5.38
CA PRO A 48 10.16 10.01 -5.63
C PRO A 48 8.75 9.78 -5.10
N ALA A 49 8.38 10.57 -4.10
CA ALA A 49 7.02 10.57 -3.60
C ALA A 49 6.12 11.19 -4.67
N VAL A 50 5.00 10.51 -4.95
CA VAL A 50 4.00 10.97 -5.91
C VAL A 50 2.63 11.01 -5.23
N ILE A 51 1.79 11.90 -5.72
CA ILE A 51 0.42 12.07 -5.28
C ILE A 51 -0.49 11.62 -6.42
N ALA A 52 -1.27 10.58 -6.19
CA ALA A 52 -2.31 10.14 -7.10
C ALA A 52 -3.66 10.71 -6.68
N ARG A 53 -4.30 11.45 -7.59
CA ARG A 53 -5.65 12.00 -7.41
C ARG A 53 -6.64 11.14 -8.16
N VAL A 54 -7.49 10.43 -7.44
CA VAL A 54 -8.49 9.53 -7.98
C VAL A 54 -9.87 10.16 -7.85
N ILE A 55 -10.61 10.20 -8.95
CA ILE A 55 -12.01 10.60 -9.00
C ILE A 55 -12.84 9.37 -9.34
N VAL A 56 -13.72 9.00 -8.42
CA VAL A 56 -14.68 7.89 -8.59
C VAL A 56 -16.07 8.47 -8.78
N THR A 57 -16.76 8.08 -9.84
CA THR A 57 -18.11 8.55 -10.15
C THR A 57 -19.04 7.38 -10.42
N PRO A 58 -20.30 7.40 -9.97
CA PRO A 58 -21.25 6.36 -10.33
C PRO A 58 -21.46 6.35 -11.86
N LYS A 59 -21.68 5.18 -12.44
CA LYS A 59 -21.97 5.02 -13.88
C LYS A 59 -23.25 5.78 -14.27
N PRO A 60 -23.34 6.31 -15.50
CA PRO A 60 -24.50 7.13 -15.92
C PRO A 60 -25.83 6.39 -15.88
N VAL A 61 -25.82 5.07 -16.05
CA VAL A 61 -27.01 4.20 -16.00
C VAL A 61 -27.47 3.88 -14.57
N VAL A 62 -26.66 4.19 -13.56
CA VAL A 62 -26.95 3.87 -12.16
C VAL A 62 -27.69 5.03 -11.51
N ASN A 63 -28.79 4.71 -10.81
CA ASN A 63 -29.54 5.66 -10.02
C ASN A 63 -28.72 6.10 -8.79
N ASP A 64 -28.49 7.41 -8.67
CA ASP A 64 -27.73 8.03 -7.57
C ASP A 64 -28.70 8.75 -6.60
N PRO A 65 -29.17 8.09 -5.52
CA PRO A 65 -30.08 8.71 -4.56
C PRO A 65 -29.42 9.88 -3.79
N GLN A 66 -28.08 9.89 -3.67
CA GLN A 66 -27.37 10.95 -2.99
C GLN A 66 -27.39 12.23 -3.83
N GLY A 67 -27.09 12.12 -5.12
CA GLY A 67 -27.21 13.21 -6.08
C GLY A 67 -28.62 13.80 -6.15
N LEU A 68 -29.65 12.95 -6.11
CA LEU A 68 -31.04 13.41 -6.10
C LEU A 68 -31.36 14.26 -4.85
N THR A 69 -30.90 13.82 -3.68
CA THR A 69 -31.11 14.54 -2.42
C THR A 69 -30.47 15.92 -2.46
N VAL A 70 -29.23 16.02 -2.97
CA VAL A 70 -28.53 17.31 -3.10
C VAL A 70 -29.22 18.22 -4.13
N LYS A 71 -29.68 17.68 -5.26
CA LYS A 71 -30.47 18.45 -6.23
C LYS A 71 -31.72 19.05 -5.60
N GLN A 72 -32.46 18.27 -4.81
CA GLN A 72 -33.66 18.76 -4.11
C GLN A 72 -33.31 19.85 -3.08
N GLY A 73 -32.20 19.70 -2.36
CA GLY A 73 -31.67 20.73 -1.48
C GLY A 73 -31.37 22.04 -2.22
N LEU A 74 -30.66 21.96 -3.35
CA LEU A 74 -30.36 23.13 -4.20
C LEU A 74 -31.62 23.81 -4.73
N ALA A 75 -32.61 23.03 -5.17
CA ALA A 75 -33.89 23.58 -5.62
C ALA A 75 -34.63 24.32 -4.50
N SER A 76 -34.56 23.82 -3.27
CA SER A 76 -35.15 24.44 -2.08
C SER A 76 -34.45 25.76 -1.70
N LEU A 77 -33.16 25.88 -2.02
CA LEU A 77 -32.39 27.12 -1.85
C LEU A 77 -32.58 28.13 -3.00
N GLY A 78 -33.37 27.78 -4.02
CA GLY A 78 -33.70 28.66 -5.15
C GLY A 78 -32.90 28.41 -6.44
N PHE A 79 -31.93 27.49 -6.44
CA PHE A 79 -31.13 27.13 -7.62
C PHE A 79 -31.90 26.18 -8.56
N ARG A 80 -32.89 26.71 -9.27
CA ARG A 80 -33.80 25.94 -10.14
C ARG A 80 -33.19 25.58 -11.50
N GLU A 81 -32.10 26.23 -11.89
CA GLU A 81 -31.33 25.95 -13.10
C GLU A 81 -30.56 24.62 -13.06
N VAL A 82 -30.41 24.02 -11.87
CA VAL A 82 -29.69 22.76 -11.68
C VAL A 82 -30.55 21.57 -12.14
N SER A 83 -30.24 21.04 -13.33
CA SER A 83 -30.98 19.94 -13.94
C SER A 83 -30.65 18.56 -13.35
N ALA A 84 -29.38 18.33 -12.97
CA ALA A 84 -28.90 17.08 -12.40
C ALA A 84 -27.69 17.32 -11.49
N VAL A 85 -27.56 16.50 -10.46
CA VAL A 85 -26.39 16.44 -9.58
C VAL A 85 -25.95 14.99 -9.47
N ARG A 86 -24.65 14.75 -9.55
CA ARG A 86 -24.04 13.44 -9.32
C ARG A 86 -22.99 13.58 -8.24
N ILE A 87 -22.96 12.64 -7.32
CA ILE A 87 -21.99 12.64 -6.23
C ILE A 87 -20.98 11.53 -6.48
N GLY A 88 -19.71 11.91 -6.41
CA GLY A 88 -18.58 11.00 -6.53
C GLY A 88 -17.64 11.12 -5.35
N LYS A 89 -16.58 10.32 -5.37
CA LYS A 89 -15.50 10.37 -4.37
C LYS A 89 -14.28 11.02 -5.01
N TYR A 90 -13.61 11.86 -4.24
CA TYR A 90 -12.27 12.36 -4.56
C TYR A 90 -11.31 11.79 -3.51
N ILE A 91 -10.27 11.10 -3.96
CA ILE A 91 -9.35 10.37 -3.11
C ILE A 91 -7.93 10.77 -3.51
N GLU A 92 -7.14 11.22 -2.54
CA GLU A 92 -5.72 11.50 -2.71
C GLU A 92 -4.90 10.38 -2.07
N VAL A 93 -3.94 9.84 -2.82
CA VAL A 93 -3.08 8.74 -2.37
C VAL A 93 -1.62 9.15 -2.54
N ASN A 94 -0.90 9.26 -1.43
CA ASN A 94 0.54 9.48 -1.43
C ASN A 94 1.25 8.14 -1.55
N LEU A 95 2.17 8.03 -2.50
CA LEU A 95 2.87 6.79 -2.82
C LEU A 95 4.37 7.05 -2.90
N ASP A 96 5.14 6.24 -2.19
CA ASP A 96 6.59 6.17 -2.36
C ASP A 96 6.89 5.09 -3.42
N THR A 97 7.16 5.50 -4.66
CA THR A 97 7.44 4.56 -5.76
C THR A 97 8.73 4.92 -6.48
N SER A 98 9.34 3.95 -7.15
CA SER A 98 10.61 4.17 -7.83
C SER A 98 10.43 4.81 -9.21
N SER A 99 9.21 4.78 -9.75
CA SER A 99 8.85 5.38 -11.04
C SER A 99 7.37 5.76 -11.13
N GLU A 100 7.04 6.66 -12.04
CA GLU A 100 5.65 7.02 -12.36
C GLU A 100 4.87 5.83 -12.94
N HIS A 101 5.52 4.97 -13.73
CA HIS A 101 4.89 3.78 -14.30
C HIS A 101 4.44 2.80 -13.22
N GLU A 102 5.33 2.50 -12.27
CA GLU A 102 5.00 1.68 -11.11
C GLU A 102 3.85 2.31 -10.30
N ALA A 103 3.90 3.62 -10.05
CA ALA A 103 2.81 4.32 -9.37
C ALA A 103 1.46 4.13 -10.09
N ARG A 104 1.45 4.23 -11.41
CA ARG A 104 0.25 4.06 -12.23
C ARG A 104 -0.35 2.67 -12.09
N GLU A 105 0.46 1.63 -12.18
CA GLU A 105 0.00 0.24 -11.99
C GLU A 105 -0.53 0.01 -10.57
N ARG A 106 0.15 0.56 -9.57
CA ARG A 106 -0.25 0.43 -8.16
C ARG A 106 -1.58 1.14 -7.89
N VAL A 107 -1.75 2.38 -8.37
CA VAL A 107 -3.00 3.14 -8.23
C VAL A 107 -4.15 2.43 -8.94
N GLU A 108 -3.93 1.94 -10.15
CA GLU A 108 -4.94 1.20 -10.89
C GLU A 108 -5.38 -0.06 -10.15
N ALA A 109 -4.43 -0.82 -9.61
CA ALA A 109 -4.74 -1.99 -8.78
C ALA A 109 -5.55 -1.61 -7.53
N MET A 110 -5.17 -0.54 -6.83
CA MET A 110 -5.91 -0.03 -5.67
C MET A 110 -7.35 0.37 -6.04
N CYS A 111 -7.52 1.05 -7.17
CA CYS A 111 -8.83 1.45 -7.69
C CYS A 111 -9.74 0.26 -7.94
N ARG A 112 -9.23 -0.77 -8.63
CA ARG A 112 -10.00 -1.97 -8.98
C ARG A 112 -10.32 -2.85 -7.79
N GLN A 113 -9.43 -2.92 -6.80
CA GLN A 113 -9.59 -3.80 -5.64
C GLN A 113 -10.44 -3.19 -4.53
N LEU A 114 -10.36 -1.87 -4.33
CA LEU A 114 -10.95 -1.24 -3.15
C LEU A 114 -11.60 0.12 -3.42
N LEU A 115 -10.92 1.04 -4.10
CA LEU A 115 -11.37 2.43 -4.12
C LEU A 115 -12.64 2.65 -4.96
N ALA A 116 -12.86 1.81 -5.97
CA ALA A 116 -14.02 1.87 -6.85
C ALA A 116 -14.69 0.49 -7.01
N ASN A 117 -16.01 0.48 -6.97
CA ASN A 117 -16.79 -0.71 -7.32
C ASN A 117 -17.01 -0.75 -8.85
N HIS A 118 -16.24 -1.58 -9.55
CA HIS A 118 -16.27 -1.73 -11.02
C HIS A 118 -17.67 -1.97 -11.64
N VAL A 119 -18.61 -2.53 -10.87
CA VAL A 119 -19.97 -2.82 -11.37
C VAL A 119 -20.81 -1.54 -11.54
N ILE A 120 -20.70 -0.60 -10.60
CA ILE A 120 -21.60 0.56 -10.50
C ILE A 120 -20.89 1.91 -10.56
N GLU A 121 -19.56 1.93 -10.44
CA GLU A 121 -18.73 3.13 -10.46
C GLU A 121 -17.70 3.02 -11.59
N ASP A 122 -17.38 4.18 -12.16
CA ASP A 122 -16.20 4.40 -13.00
C ASP A 122 -15.18 5.22 -12.21
N PHE A 123 -13.90 5.07 -12.54
CA PHE A 123 -12.84 5.87 -11.94
C PHE A 123 -11.91 6.44 -13.00
N ARG A 124 -11.31 7.58 -12.69
CA ARG A 124 -10.21 8.19 -13.41
C ARG A 124 -9.19 8.70 -12.41
N PHE A 125 -7.93 8.76 -12.79
CA PHE A 125 -6.89 9.25 -11.88
C PHE A 125 -5.76 9.92 -12.63
N ASP A 126 -5.14 10.86 -11.94
CA ASP A 126 -3.95 11.60 -12.37
C ASP A 126 -2.85 11.41 -11.32
N ILE A 127 -1.59 11.40 -11.77
CA ILE A 127 -0.43 11.27 -10.88
C ILE A 127 0.42 12.51 -11.06
N GLU A 128 0.76 13.13 -9.94
CA GLU A 128 1.64 14.30 -9.90
C GLU A 128 2.82 14.03 -8.96
N PRO A 129 4.03 14.52 -9.27
CA PRO A 129 5.13 14.45 -8.32
C PRO A 129 4.81 15.29 -7.08
N GLU A 130 5.17 14.77 -5.89
CA GLU A 130 4.96 15.48 -4.62
C GLU A 130 5.86 16.72 -4.58
N HIS A 131 5.28 17.89 -4.82
CA HIS A 131 5.94 19.16 -4.56
C HIS A 131 5.74 19.52 -3.10
N LYS A 132 6.76 19.27 -2.27
CA LYS A 132 6.75 19.74 -0.87
C LYS A 132 6.59 21.26 -0.87
N ARG A 133 5.40 21.75 -0.48
CA ARG A 133 5.21 23.17 -0.17
C ARG A 133 6.08 23.46 1.05
N ARG A 134 7.10 24.30 0.85
CA ARG A 134 8.01 24.80 1.88
C ARG A 134 7.27 25.62 2.92
#